data_AF-A0A1I6D3H3-F1
#
_entry.id   AF-A0A1I6D3H3-F1
#
_cell.length_a   1.000
_cell.length_b   1.000
_cell.length_c   1.000
_cell.angle_alpha   90.00
_cell.angle_beta   90.00
_cell.angle_gamma   90.00
#
_symmetry.space_group_name_H-M   'P 1'
#
loop_
_entity.id
_entity.type
_entity.pdbx_description
1 polymer ?
#
loop_
_entity_poly.entity_id
_entity_poly.type
_entity_poly.pdbx_seq_one_letter_code
_entity_poly.pdbx_strand_id
1 'polypeptide(L)'
;MIGYWLAPVQRNAGVRKPVLAAVTQTVVDAADPAFSAPTKFIGPIYDRAQADRLAAQNGWTMAEGGPHWRRVVPSPEPLWLVEQESIEQLVSGGTGSYFVGRVTETYLAALYGKRCCRTAWPSALDNVARQRRRVV
;
A
#
# COMPACT_ATOMS: atom_id res chain seq x y z
N MET A 1 -10.54 0.83 -5.01
CA MET A 1 -11.73 1.34 -4.27
C MET A 1 -12.74 0.23 -3.91
N ILE A 2 -12.30 -0.99 -3.59
CA ILE A 2 -13.24 -2.07 -3.20
C ILE A 2 -13.93 -1.80 -1.86
N GLY A 3 -13.24 -1.08 -0.96
CA GLY A 3 -13.76 -0.47 0.26
C GLY A 3 -15.16 0.12 0.12
N TYR A 4 -15.27 1.05 -0.82
CA TYR A 4 -16.49 1.81 -1.08
C TYR A 4 -17.67 0.91 -1.47
N TRP A 5 -17.43 -0.08 -2.33
CA TRP A 5 -18.47 -0.99 -2.82
C TRP A 5 -18.93 -2.01 -1.76
N LEU A 6 -18.05 -2.39 -0.84
CA LEU A 6 -18.40 -3.35 0.22
C LEU A 6 -19.22 -2.72 1.34
N ALA A 7 -19.08 -1.42 1.60
CA ALA A 7 -19.83 -0.73 2.64
C ALA A 7 -21.38 -0.82 2.47
N PRO A 8 -21.98 -0.56 1.29
CA PRO A 8 -23.42 -0.73 1.09
C PRO A 8 -23.85 -2.20 1.15
N VAL A 9 -23.03 -3.14 0.66
CA VAL A 9 -23.34 -4.58 0.71
C VAL A 9 -23.47 -5.06 2.16
N GLN A 10 -22.58 -4.62 3.05
CA GLN A 10 -22.69 -4.97 4.48
C GLN A 10 -23.93 -4.40 5.15
N ARG A 11 -24.30 -3.14 4.83
CA ARG A 11 -25.54 -2.55 5.31
C ARG A 11 -26.77 -3.34 4.84
N ASN A 12 -26.81 -3.72 3.57
CA ASN A 12 -27.88 -4.54 3.01
C ASN A 12 -27.93 -5.95 3.62
N ALA A 13 -26.78 -6.50 4.02
CA ALA A 13 -26.67 -7.76 4.75
C ALA A 13 -27.09 -7.66 6.24
N GLY A 14 -27.57 -6.50 6.70
CA GLY A 14 -28.06 -6.31 8.06
C GLY A 14 -27.00 -5.96 9.09
N VAL A 15 -25.78 -5.58 8.68
CA VAL A 15 -24.77 -5.05 9.59
C VAL A 15 -25.27 -3.71 10.14
N ARG A 16 -25.61 -3.69 11.43
CA ARG A 16 -26.15 -2.50 12.13
C ARG A 16 -25.08 -1.59 12.72
N LYS A 17 -23.83 -2.03 12.73
CA LYS A 17 -22.70 -1.18 13.12
C LYS A 17 -22.37 -0.23 11.96
N PRO A 18 -21.87 0.99 12.22
CA PRO A 18 -21.49 1.89 11.13
C PRO A 18 -20.40 1.23 10.26
N VAL A 19 -20.25 1.62 8.99
CA VAL A 19 -19.21 1.03 8.12
C VAL A 19 -18.52 2.17 7.39
N LEU A 20 -17.19 2.21 7.52
CA LEU A 20 -16.32 3.24 6.95
C LEU A 20 -15.30 2.57 6.05
N ALA A 21 -15.18 3.02 4.80
CA ALA A 21 -14.03 2.73 3.96
C ALA A 21 -13.02 3.87 4.07
N ALA A 22 -11.80 3.58 4.54
CA ALA A 22 -10.74 4.57 4.64
C ALA A 22 -9.72 4.41 3.51
N VAL A 23 -9.21 5.55 3.03
CA VAL A 23 -8.01 5.59 2.19
C VAL A 23 -6.82 5.55 3.13
N THR A 24 -5.85 4.68 2.84
CA THR A 24 -4.68 4.47 3.69
C THR A 24 -3.40 4.61 2.87
N GLN A 25 -2.38 5.25 3.43
CA GLN A 25 -1.06 5.31 2.83
C GLN A 25 -0.08 4.44 3.62
N THR A 26 0.79 3.75 2.91
CA THR A 26 1.81 2.87 3.52
C THR A 26 3.19 3.42 3.24
N VAL A 27 3.92 3.71 4.31
CA VAL A 27 5.33 4.08 4.26
C VAL A 27 6.15 2.82 4.02
N VAL A 28 7.13 2.93 3.12
CA VAL A 28 8.10 1.87 2.82
C VAL A 28 9.49 2.47 2.73
N ASP A 29 10.51 1.62 2.84
CA ASP A 29 11.89 2.05 2.70
C ASP A 29 12.17 2.40 1.23
N ALA A 30 12.70 3.60 0.96
CA ALA A 30 13.10 3.97 -0.40
C ALA A 30 14.32 3.16 -0.90
N ALA A 31 15.10 2.59 0.02
CA ALA A 31 16.21 1.70 -0.27
C ALA A 31 15.81 0.22 -0.29
N ASP A 32 14.50 -0.10 -0.26
CA ASP A 32 14.04 -1.49 -0.30
C ASP A 32 14.53 -2.18 -1.60
N PRO A 33 15.15 -3.37 -1.50
CA PRO A 33 15.69 -4.08 -2.67
C PRO A 33 14.60 -4.43 -3.71
N ALA A 34 13.33 -4.50 -3.33
CA ALA A 34 12.21 -4.75 -4.24
C ALA A 34 12.05 -3.68 -5.32
N PHE A 35 12.56 -2.45 -5.10
CA PHE A 35 12.60 -1.42 -6.14
C PHE A 35 13.58 -1.74 -7.26
N SER A 36 14.69 -2.41 -6.92
CA SER A 36 15.70 -2.84 -7.90
C SER A 36 15.35 -4.18 -8.56
N ALA A 37 14.62 -5.04 -7.87
CA ALA A 37 14.21 -6.36 -8.35
C ALA A 37 12.69 -6.55 -8.20
N PRO A 38 11.87 -5.96 -9.09
CA PRO A 38 10.41 -6.08 -9.01
C PRO A 38 9.94 -7.49 -9.34
N THR A 39 9.11 -8.08 -8.47
CA THR A 39 8.66 -9.47 -8.59
C THR A 39 7.14 -9.63 -8.67
N LYS A 40 6.37 -8.61 -8.28
CA LYS A 40 4.91 -8.72 -8.18
C LYS A 40 4.25 -8.49 -9.53
N PHE A 41 3.67 -9.55 -10.08
CA PHE A 41 2.94 -9.49 -11.35
C PHE A 41 1.62 -8.70 -11.21
N ILE A 42 1.39 -7.77 -12.13
CA ILE A 42 0.16 -6.97 -12.22
C ILE A 42 -0.38 -6.93 -13.65
N GLY A 43 -1.67 -6.66 -13.75
CA GLY A 43 -2.33 -6.45 -15.04
C GLY A 43 -2.44 -7.72 -15.90
N PRO A 44 -2.77 -7.54 -17.19
CA PRO A 44 -3.06 -8.63 -18.12
C PRO A 44 -1.80 -9.38 -18.56
N ILE A 45 -2.02 -10.49 -19.29
CA ILE A 45 -0.98 -11.29 -19.94
C ILE A 45 -0.72 -10.78 -21.37
N TYR A 46 0.53 -10.88 -21.80
CA TYR A 46 1.00 -10.48 -23.12
C TYR A 46 1.85 -11.57 -23.76
N ASP A 47 1.92 -11.57 -25.08
CA ASP A 47 3.00 -12.25 -25.78
C ASP A 47 4.33 -11.45 -25.67
N ARG A 48 5.41 -12.06 -26.12
CA ARG A 48 6.75 -11.45 -26.05
C ARG A 48 6.85 -10.14 -26.83
N ALA A 49 6.32 -10.10 -28.05
CA ALA A 49 6.43 -8.93 -28.92
C ALA A 49 5.63 -7.73 -28.38
N GLN A 50 4.45 -7.99 -27.82
CA GLN A 50 3.64 -7.02 -27.12
C GLN A 50 4.35 -6.52 -25.86
N ALA A 51 4.93 -7.42 -25.06
CA ALA A 51 5.64 -7.06 -23.85
C ALA A 51 6.86 -6.16 -24.13
N ASP A 52 7.67 -6.51 -25.14
CA ASP A 52 8.85 -5.72 -25.52
C ASP A 52 8.45 -4.30 -25.98
N ARG A 53 7.38 -4.18 -26.78
CA ARG A 53 6.85 -2.85 -27.18
C ARG A 53 6.37 -2.04 -25.98
N LEU A 54 5.59 -2.64 -25.08
CA LEU A 54 5.03 -1.95 -23.92
C LEU A 54 6.13 -1.56 -22.91
N ALA A 55 7.15 -2.40 -22.76
CA ALA A 55 8.34 -2.08 -21.97
C ALA A 55 9.06 -0.84 -22.53
N ALA A 56 9.29 -0.79 -23.84
CA ALA A 56 9.95 0.35 -24.49
C ALA A 56 9.11 1.63 -24.45
N GLN A 57 7.79 1.53 -24.66
CA GLN A 57 6.89 2.69 -24.70
C GLN A 57 6.65 3.29 -23.32
N ASN A 58 6.47 2.45 -22.30
CA ASN A 58 6.02 2.90 -20.98
C ASN A 58 7.09 2.80 -19.89
N GLY A 59 8.30 2.33 -20.21
CA GLY A 59 9.35 2.07 -19.23
C GLY A 59 8.98 0.99 -18.22
N TRP A 60 8.14 0.01 -18.61
CA TRP A 60 7.70 -1.05 -17.71
C TRP A 60 8.72 -2.17 -17.61
N THR A 61 8.90 -2.69 -16.40
CA THR A 61 9.57 -3.96 -16.19
C THR A 61 8.60 -5.10 -16.48
N MET A 62 8.96 -5.96 -17.41
CA MET A 62 8.20 -7.15 -17.79
C MET A 62 8.96 -8.39 -17.35
N ALA A 63 8.25 -9.40 -16.86
CA ALA A 63 8.83 -10.70 -16.53
C ALA A 63 7.99 -11.84 -17.12
N GLU A 64 8.65 -12.96 -17.34
CA GLU A 64 8.04 -14.19 -17.82
C GLU A 64 7.29 -14.90 -16.67
N GLY A 65 6.03 -15.21 -16.90
CA GLY A 65 5.14 -15.90 -15.97
C GLY A 65 4.60 -17.18 -16.59
N GLY A 66 5.49 -18.11 -16.94
CA GLY A 66 5.16 -19.29 -17.76
C GLY A 66 5.30 -18.97 -19.25
N PRO A 67 4.34 -19.35 -20.14
CA PRO A 67 4.44 -19.08 -21.57
C PRO A 67 4.09 -17.63 -21.96
N HIS A 68 3.83 -16.76 -20.97
CA HIS A 68 3.32 -15.41 -21.17
C HIS A 68 4.14 -14.39 -20.39
N TRP A 69 4.02 -13.14 -20.80
CA TRP A 69 4.71 -12.00 -20.21
C TRP A 69 3.72 -11.11 -19.47
N ARG A 70 4.15 -10.59 -18.32
CA ARG A 70 3.32 -9.70 -17.49
C ARG A 70 4.18 -8.59 -16.91
N ARG A 71 3.54 -7.45 -16.66
CA ARG A 71 4.20 -6.35 -15.95
C ARG A 71 4.48 -6.78 -14.52
N VAL A 72 5.69 -6.53 -14.06
CA VAL A 72 6.05 -6.65 -12.64
C VAL A 72 6.25 -5.27 -12.03
N VAL A 73 5.92 -5.16 -10.75
CA VAL A 73 6.15 -3.96 -9.94
C VAL A 73 6.87 -4.33 -8.65
N PRO A 74 7.54 -3.35 -8.02
CA PRO A 74 8.08 -3.52 -6.68
C PRO A 74 6.99 -3.93 -5.69
N SER A 75 7.36 -4.81 -4.75
CA SER A 75 6.52 -5.20 -3.62
C SER A 75 7.33 -5.04 -2.32
N PRO A 76 7.71 -3.81 -1.95
CA PRO A 76 8.52 -3.53 -0.77
C PRO A 76 7.78 -3.86 0.53
N GLU A 77 8.54 -4.05 1.60
CA GLU A 77 7.99 -4.37 2.91
C GLU A 77 7.32 -3.14 3.54
N PRO A 78 6.05 -3.25 4.00
CA PRO A 78 5.36 -2.16 4.66
C PRO A 78 6.01 -1.84 6.00
N LEU A 79 6.44 -0.60 6.20
CA LEU A 79 7.02 -0.15 7.47
C LEU A 79 5.98 0.45 8.42
N TRP A 80 5.05 1.25 7.88
CA TRP A 80 4.10 2.02 8.71
C TRP A 80 2.85 2.42 7.91
N LEU A 81 1.70 2.48 8.59
CA LEU A 81 0.47 3.06 8.05
C LEU A 81 0.30 4.50 8.55
N VAL A 82 0.24 5.47 7.64
CA VAL A 82 0.14 6.89 8.02
C VAL A 82 -1.07 7.15 8.91
N GLU A 83 -2.20 6.50 8.61
CA GLU A 83 -3.47 6.66 9.33
C GLU A 83 -3.62 5.74 10.55
N GLN A 84 -2.54 5.09 11.02
CA GLN A 84 -2.61 4.11 12.11
C GLN A 84 -3.28 4.67 13.37
N GLU A 85 -2.90 5.86 13.83
CA GLU A 85 -3.48 6.48 15.03
C GLU A 85 -4.99 6.73 14.86
N SER A 86 -5.41 7.27 13.71
CA SER A 86 -6.82 7.49 13.40
C SER A 86 -7.61 6.18 13.41
N ILE A 87 -7.03 5.10 12.86
CA ILE A 87 -7.65 3.77 12.86
C ILE A 87 -7.75 3.22 14.29
N GLU A 88 -6.70 3.36 15.10
CA GLU A 88 -6.70 2.91 16.51
C GLU A 88 -7.75 3.64 17.34
N GLN A 89 -7.92 4.96 17.15
CA GLN A 89 -8.97 5.73 17.81
C GLN A 89 -10.38 5.29 17.38
N LEU A 90 -10.59 5.04 16.08
CA LEU A 90 -11.86 4.56 15.55
C LEU A 90 -12.23 3.18 16.11
N VAL A 91 -11.25 2.28 16.24
CA VAL A 91 -11.42 0.94 16.81
C VAL A 91 -11.68 1.00 18.32
N SER A 92 -10.93 1.85 19.03
CA SER A 92 -10.97 1.94 20.50
C SER A 92 -12.18 2.72 21.02
N GLY A 93 -12.66 3.70 20.26
CA GLY A 93 -13.79 4.57 20.63
C GLY A 93 -15.17 3.89 20.62
N GLY A 94 -15.24 2.55 20.57
CA GLY A 94 -16.49 1.78 20.65
C GLY A 94 -17.42 1.93 19.44
N THR A 95 -17.07 2.78 18.47
CA THR A 95 -17.77 2.86 17.19
C THR A 95 -17.35 1.63 16.42
N GLY A 96 -18.11 0.53 16.54
CA GLY A 96 -17.78 -0.78 15.99
C GLY A 96 -17.79 -0.85 14.45
N SER A 97 -17.20 0.14 13.80
CA SER A 97 -17.23 0.34 12.37
C SER A 97 -16.14 -0.44 11.69
N TYR A 98 -16.48 -1.62 11.19
CA TYR A 98 -15.49 -2.50 10.58
C TYR A 98 -15.78 -2.68 9.11
N PHE A 99 -15.15 -1.82 8.29
CA PHE A 99 -14.53 -2.27 7.04
C PHE A 99 -13.51 -1.27 6.51
N VAL A 100 -12.30 -1.25 7.09
CA VAL A 100 -11.16 -0.60 6.42
C VAL A 100 -10.72 -1.48 5.25
N GLY A 101 -11.48 -1.44 4.16
CA GLY A 101 -11.03 -2.01 2.90
C GLY A 101 -9.80 -1.23 2.47
N ARG A 102 -8.65 -1.91 2.34
CA ARG A 102 -7.44 -1.27 1.79
C ARG A 102 -7.79 -0.65 0.44
N VAL A 103 -7.81 0.68 0.40
CA VAL A 103 -7.83 1.42 -0.84
C VAL A 103 -6.42 1.96 -1.03
N THR A 104 -5.68 1.22 -1.86
CA THR A 104 -4.45 1.58 -2.62
C THR A 104 -3.08 1.51 -1.94
N GLU A 105 -2.18 0.70 -2.53
CA GLU A 105 -0.71 0.76 -2.43
C GLU A 105 -0.22 2.10 -3.01
N THR A 106 -0.37 3.19 -2.28
CA THR A 106 0.50 4.36 -2.50
C THR A 106 1.67 4.20 -1.56
N TYR A 107 2.76 3.63 -2.09
CA TYR A 107 4.02 3.54 -1.39
C TYR A 107 4.62 4.94 -1.24
N LEU A 108 4.63 5.44 -0.02
CA LEU A 108 5.48 6.57 0.33
C LEU A 108 6.90 6.04 0.55
N ALA A 109 7.59 5.76 -0.56
CA ALA A 109 9.02 5.46 -0.58
C ALA A 109 9.77 6.76 -0.29
N ALA A 110 9.87 7.09 1.01
CA ALA A 110 10.54 8.27 1.56
C ALA A 110 10.58 9.50 0.63
N LEU A 111 9.42 10.07 0.28
CA LEU A 111 9.32 11.48 -0.14
C LEU A 111 9.91 12.47 0.91
N TYR A 112 10.39 11.95 2.05
CA TYR A 112 11.01 12.67 3.15
C TYR A 112 12.52 12.44 3.28
N GLY A 113 13.16 11.84 2.27
CA GLY A 113 14.61 11.79 2.16
C GLY A 113 15.22 13.15 1.81
N LYS A 114 15.62 13.91 2.85
CA LYS A 114 16.60 15.03 2.82
C LYS A 114 16.12 16.47 2.57
N ARG A 115 15.03 16.95 3.23
CA ARG A 115 14.94 18.41 3.56
C ARG A 115 13.87 18.87 4.55
N CYS A 116 12.80 18.10 4.82
CA CYS A 116 11.67 18.62 5.63
C CYS A 116 11.70 18.19 7.12
N CYS A 117 12.61 17.30 7.50
CA CYS A 117 12.62 16.69 8.82
C CYS A 117 13.46 17.48 9.83
N ARG A 118 12.84 18.45 10.51
CA ARG A 118 13.15 18.71 11.94
C ARG A 118 12.05 19.44 12.70
N THR A 119 11.13 20.14 12.04
CA THR A 119 10.15 20.97 12.75
C THR A 119 8.70 20.50 12.67
N ALA A 120 8.33 19.62 11.74
CA ALA A 120 6.92 19.29 11.53
C ALA A 120 6.46 17.95 12.13
N TRP A 121 7.28 16.89 12.14
CA TRP A 121 6.81 15.54 12.51
C TRP A 121 7.85 14.70 13.30
N PRO A 122 8.20 15.07 14.55
CA PRO A 122 9.12 14.29 15.38
C PRO A 122 8.54 12.94 15.83
N SER A 123 7.26 12.91 16.18
CA SER A 123 6.63 11.75 16.85
C SER A 123 6.51 10.51 15.95
N ALA A 124 6.27 10.68 14.64
CA ALA A 124 6.06 9.56 13.72
C ALA A 124 7.36 8.80 13.42
N LEU A 125 8.48 9.50 13.20
CA LEU A 125 9.79 8.87 13.00
C LEU A 125 10.30 8.20 14.29
N ASP A 126 10.04 8.81 15.45
CA ASP A 126 10.32 8.20 16.74
C ASP A 126 9.48 6.94 17.00
N ASN A 127 8.26 6.88 16.44
CA ASN A 127 7.40 5.69 16.54
C ASN A 127 7.89 4.55 15.64
N VAL A 128 8.27 4.85 14.39
CA VAL A 128 8.90 3.87 13.49
C VAL A 128 10.20 3.33 14.11
N ALA A 129 11.03 4.20 14.68
CA ALA A 129 12.27 3.81 15.36
C ALA A 129 12.04 3.05 16.68
N ARG A 130 10.94 3.31 17.41
CA ARG A 130 10.54 2.54 18.61
C ARG A 130 9.98 1.16 18.25
N GLN A 131 9.21 1.06 17.17
CA GLN A 131 8.62 -0.21 16.75
C GLN A 131 9.63 -1.16 16.10
N ARG A 132 10.64 -0.65 15.38
CA ARG A 132 11.79 -1.48 14.94
C ARG A 132 12.52 -2.17 16.11
N ARG A 133 12.46 -1.63 17.34
CA ARG A 133 13.04 -2.26 18.55
C ARG A 133 12.14 -3.25 19.26
N ARG A 134 10.87 -3.38 18.85
CA ARG A 134 9.92 -4.37 19.40
C ARG A 134 9.82 -5.65 18.56
N VAL A 135 10.38 -5.66 17.36
CA VAL A 135 10.31 -6.77 16.39
C VAL A 135 11.66 -7.50 16.27
N VAL A 136 12.64 -7.18 17.13
CA VAL A 136 13.91 -7.91 17.28
C VAL A 136 14.04 -8.42 18.70
#